data_AF-A0A1I7N408-F1
#
_entry.id   AF-A0A1I7N408-F1
#
_cell.length_a   1.000
_cell.length_b   1.000
_cell.length_c   1.000
_cell.angle_alpha   90.00
_cell.angle_beta   90.00
_cell.angle_gamma   90.00
#
_symmetry.space_group_name_H-M   'P 1'
#
loop_
_entity.id
_entity.type
_entity.pdbx_description
1 polymer ?
#
loop_
_entity_poly.entity_id
_entity_poly.type
_entity_poly.pdbx_seq_one_letter_code
_entity_poly.pdbx_strand_id
1 'polypeptide(L)'
;MMWFRFLMPVISVVVLTLAAVLPWGLAAEDRFVLPLLPVIAIYRWTLDRDAWLPEWVVFLAGLTLDVLTQGPLGYWALVYLFAYAVALFASRVRSDSAFGRMALLAGAILLVTAFAWLLASLYFLQMLNWAPYARSAIVAMFAALLVVPVLGLIRSVSRPPRGIRFTRGSG
;
A
#
# COMPACT_ATOMS: atom_id res chain seq x y z
N MET A 1 -18.47 1.92 15.69
CA MET A 1 -18.48 0.49 15.28
C MET A 1 -17.07 0.01 14.96
N MET A 2 -16.62 -1.09 15.57
CA MET A 2 -15.30 -1.70 15.30
C MET A 2 -15.13 -2.21 13.86
N TRP A 3 -16.23 -2.55 13.18
CA TRP A 3 -16.23 -3.14 11.83
C TRP A 3 -15.59 -2.25 10.76
N PHE A 4 -15.83 -0.94 10.79
CA PHE A 4 -15.24 -0.01 9.80
C PHE A 4 -13.72 0.10 9.90
N ARG A 5 -13.15 -0.14 11.10
CA ARG A 5 -11.70 -0.11 11.33
C ARG A 5 -10.97 -1.24 10.62
N PHE A 6 -11.68 -2.33 10.32
CA PHE A 6 -11.18 -3.52 9.65
C PHE A 6 -11.58 -3.55 8.16
N LEU A 7 -12.86 -3.28 7.87
CA LEU A 7 -13.38 -3.39 6.50
C LEU A 7 -12.71 -2.40 5.54
N MET A 8 -12.48 -1.15 5.96
CA MET A 8 -11.93 -0.13 5.07
C MET A 8 -10.50 -0.46 4.61
N PRO A 9 -9.56 -0.84 5.49
CA PRO A 9 -8.25 -1.33 5.07
C PRO A 9 -8.33 -2.53 4.13
N VAL A 10 -9.08 -3.56 4.52
CA VAL A 10 -9.16 -4.82 3.77
C VAL A 10 -9.74 -4.60 2.38
N ILE A 11 -10.88 -3.91 2.28
CA ILE A 11 -11.51 -3.59 0.99
C ILE A 11 -10.58 -2.75 0.12
N SER A 12 -9.90 -1.75 0.70
CA SER A 12 -8.97 -0.91 -0.07
C SER A 12 -7.82 -1.71 -0.68
N VAL A 13 -7.21 -2.60 0.10
CA VAL A 13 -6.11 -3.47 -0.38
C VAL A 13 -6.64 -4.42 -1.45
N VAL A 14 -7.76 -5.11 -1.20
CA VAL A 14 -8.36 -6.04 -2.16
C VAL A 14 -8.73 -5.34 -3.47
N VAL A 15 -9.40 -4.19 -3.40
CA VAL A 15 -9.81 -3.42 -4.59
C VAL A 15 -8.59 -2.98 -5.40
N LEU A 16 -7.55 -2.46 -4.76
CA LEU A 16 -6.34 -2.06 -5.48
C LEU A 16 -5.57 -3.26 -6.05
N THR A 17 -5.60 -4.41 -5.37
CA THR A 17 -5.00 -5.65 -5.88
C THR A 17 -5.75 -6.16 -7.11
N LEU A 18 -7.08 -6.17 -7.08
CA LEU A 18 -7.90 -6.55 -8.23
C LEU A 18 -7.75 -5.55 -9.37
N ALA A 19 -7.71 -4.25 -9.05
CA ALA A 19 -7.43 -3.21 -10.02
C ALA A 19 -6.06 -3.47 -10.69
N ALA A 20 -5.04 -3.88 -9.95
CA ALA A 20 -3.72 -4.16 -10.50
C ALA A 20 -3.69 -5.31 -11.53
N VAL A 21 -4.68 -6.22 -11.49
CA VAL A 21 -4.79 -7.36 -12.41
C VAL A 21 -5.49 -6.98 -13.72
N LEU A 22 -6.29 -5.90 -13.73
CA LEU A 22 -7.09 -5.56 -14.90
C LEU A 22 -6.22 -5.22 -16.13
N PRO A 23 -6.70 -5.53 -17.35
CA PRO A 23 -5.97 -5.23 -18.58
C PRO A 23 -6.08 -3.74 -18.94
N TRP A 24 -5.30 -2.89 -18.29
CA TRP A 24 -5.30 -1.43 -18.50
C TRP A 24 -4.77 -0.97 -19.88
N GLY A 25 -4.42 -1.89 -20.78
CA GLY A 25 -3.84 -1.55 -22.08
C GLY A 25 -2.44 -0.93 -22.02
N LEU A 26 -1.77 -0.99 -20.85
CA LEU A 26 -0.43 -0.45 -20.68
C LEU A 26 0.62 -1.25 -21.46
N ALA A 27 1.63 -0.54 -21.96
CA ALA A 27 2.85 -1.12 -22.51
C ALA A 27 3.49 -2.07 -21.48
N ALA A 28 4.13 -3.14 -21.96
CA ALA A 28 4.67 -4.19 -21.09
C ALA A 28 5.63 -3.63 -20.02
N GLU A 29 6.39 -2.60 -20.37
CA GLU A 29 7.37 -1.96 -19.51
C GLU A 29 6.77 -1.10 -18.38
N ASP A 30 5.50 -0.67 -18.51
CA ASP A 30 4.82 0.16 -17.53
C ASP A 30 3.90 -0.64 -16.61
N ARG A 31 3.65 -1.92 -16.91
CA ARG A 31 2.76 -2.79 -16.11
C ARG A 31 3.24 -3.00 -14.68
N PHE A 32 4.53 -2.85 -14.42
CA PHE A 32 5.11 -2.99 -13.09
C PHE A 32 4.63 -1.94 -12.08
N VAL A 33 4.00 -0.85 -12.53
CA VAL A 33 3.38 0.13 -11.63
C VAL A 33 2.14 -0.43 -10.93
N LEU A 34 1.38 -1.29 -11.61
CA LEU A 34 0.06 -1.74 -11.15
C LEU A 34 0.16 -2.49 -9.81
N PRO A 35 1.09 -3.45 -9.65
CA PRO A 35 1.30 -4.13 -8.37
C PRO A 35 1.80 -3.24 -7.22
N LEU A 36 2.26 -2.02 -7.49
CA LEU A 36 2.67 -1.07 -6.46
C LEU A 36 1.49 -0.27 -5.89
N LEU A 37 0.31 -0.30 -6.53
CA LEU A 37 -0.87 0.39 -6.02
C LEU A 37 -1.34 -0.17 -4.65
N PRO A 38 -1.42 -1.49 -4.44
CA PRO A 38 -1.75 -2.04 -3.13
C PRO A 38 -0.71 -1.71 -2.06
N VAL A 39 0.57 -1.55 -2.42
CA VAL A 39 1.64 -1.15 -1.49
C VAL A 39 1.31 0.20 -0.84
N ILE A 40 0.76 1.15 -1.60
CA ILE A 40 0.34 2.45 -1.08
C ILE A 40 -0.73 2.29 0.01
N ALA A 41 -1.73 1.45 -0.23
CA ALA A 41 -2.79 1.18 0.74
C ALA A 41 -2.29 0.40 1.95
N ILE A 42 -1.50 -0.66 1.75
CA ILE A 42 -0.86 -1.42 2.82
C ILE A 42 -0.09 -0.48 3.74
N TYR A 43 0.77 0.36 3.17
CA TYR A 43 1.56 1.32 3.93
C TYR A 43 0.68 2.31 4.69
N ARG A 44 -0.28 2.93 3.99
CA ARG A 44 -1.14 3.97 4.56
C ARG A 44 -2.03 3.47 5.70
N TRP A 45 -2.58 2.26 5.57
CA TRP A 45 -3.44 1.66 6.60
C TRP A 45 -2.63 1.09 7.76
N THR A 46 -1.44 0.56 7.51
CA THR A 46 -0.57 0.05 8.59
C THR A 46 -0.05 1.17 9.49
N LEU A 47 0.21 2.36 8.94
CA LEU A 47 0.55 3.55 9.75
C LEU A 47 -0.61 4.10 10.59
N ASP A 48 -1.84 3.71 10.26
CA ASP A 48 -3.03 4.26 10.84
C ASP A 48 -3.41 3.53 12.14
N ARG A 49 -3.14 4.15 13.29
CA ARG A 49 -3.41 3.57 14.61
C ARG A 49 -4.87 3.17 14.85
N ASP A 50 -5.81 3.78 14.12
CA ASP A 50 -7.22 3.46 14.26
C ASP A 50 -7.66 2.33 13.32
N ALA A 51 -6.82 1.94 12.35
CA ALA A 51 -7.10 0.88 11.41
C ALA A 51 -6.46 -0.43 11.86
N TRP A 52 -7.05 -1.55 11.45
CA TRP A 52 -6.45 -2.86 11.63
C TRP A 52 -6.40 -3.58 10.29
N LEU A 53 -5.19 -3.74 9.76
CA LEU A 53 -4.89 -4.50 8.56
C LEU A 53 -4.08 -5.74 8.95
N PRO A 54 -4.67 -6.94 8.95
CA PRO A 54 -3.94 -8.16 9.27
C PRO A 54 -2.95 -8.53 8.16
N GLU A 55 -1.82 -9.07 8.57
CA GLU A 55 -0.75 -9.58 7.71
C GLU A 55 -1.24 -10.71 6.80
N TRP A 56 -2.19 -11.55 7.23
CA TRP A 56 -2.74 -12.62 6.40
C TRP A 56 -3.54 -12.07 5.21
N VAL A 57 -4.20 -10.91 5.35
CA VAL A 57 -4.90 -10.23 4.24
C VAL A 57 -3.87 -9.75 3.21
N VAL A 58 -2.78 -9.17 3.71
CA VAL A 58 -1.67 -8.70 2.87
C VAL A 58 -1.02 -9.85 2.09
N PHE A 59 -0.77 -10.97 2.77
CA PHE A 59 -0.26 -12.19 2.16
C PHE A 59 -1.22 -12.72 1.08
N LEU A 60 -2.51 -12.88 1.38
CA LEU A 60 -3.50 -13.36 0.42
C LEU A 60 -3.66 -12.42 -0.77
N ALA A 61 -3.56 -11.10 -0.58
CA ALA A 61 -3.59 -10.13 -1.66
C ALA A 61 -2.42 -10.34 -2.64
N GLY A 62 -1.21 -10.53 -2.12
CA GLY A 62 -0.05 -10.82 -2.95
C GLY A 62 -0.15 -12.17 -3.65
N LEU A 63 -0.61 -13.21 -2.94
CA LEU A 63 -0.84 -14.54 -3.52
C LEU A 63 -1.90 -14.51 -4.64
N THR A 64 -2.97 -13.73 -4.45
CA THR A 64 -4.00 -13.51 -5.46
C THR A 64 -3.40 -12.85 -6.69
N LEU A 65 -2.52 -11.86 -6.51
CA LEU A 65 -1.84 -11.22 -7.63
C LEU A 65 -0.92 -12.21 -8.36
N ASP A 66 -0.16 -13.04 -7.66
CA ASP A 66 0.69 -14.07 -8.26
C ASP A 66 -0.13 -15.03 -9.15
N VAL A 67 -1.25 -15.55 -8.62
CA VAL A 67 -2.13 -16.48 -9.34
C VAL A 67 -2.77 -15.82 -10.56
N LEU A 68 -3.34 -14.62 -10.39
CA LEU A 68 -4.09 -13.96 -11.47
C LEU A 68 -3.19 -13.39 -12.56
N THR A 69 -1.94 -13.05 -12.25
CA THR A 69 -0.96 -12.57 -13.24
C THR A 69 -0.13 -13.68 -13.86
N GLN A 70 -0.35 -14.94 -13.47
CA GLN A 70 0.48 -16.09 -13.86
C GLN A 70 1.97 -15.86 -13.52
N GLY A 71 2.22 -15.13 -12.44
CA GLY A 71 3.56 -14.83 -11.94
C GLY A 71 4.14 -15.97 -11.10
N PRO A 72 5.42 -15.87 -10.73
CA PRO A 72 6.03 -16.72 -9.71
C PRO A 72 5.21 -16.78 -8.42
N LEU A 73 4.80 -17.98 -8.01
CA LEU A 73 3.99 -18.13 -6.81
C LEU A 73 4.76 -17.67 -5.57
N GLY A 74 4.18 -16.75 -4.80
CA GLY A 74 4.77 -16.21 -3.58
C GLY A 74 5.62 -14.95 -3.78
N TYR A 75 5.84 -14.51 -5.02
CA TYR A 75 6.62 -13.30 -5.29
C TYR A 75 5.94 -12.05 -4.74
N TRP A 76 4.72 -11.72 -5.19
CA TRP A 76 3.99 -10.56 -4.69
C TRP A 76 3.54 -10.75 -3.25
N ALA A 77 3.29 -12.00 -2.82
CA ALA A 77 3.04 -12.29 -1.40
C ALA A 77 4.18 -11.83 -0.50
N LEU A 78 5.43 -12.17 -0.85
CA LEU A 78 6.62 -11.72 -0.11
C LEU A 78 6.86 -10.22 -0.23
N VAL A 79 6.67 -9.63 -1.43
CA VAL A 79 6.82 -8.18 -1.63
C VAL A 79 5.82 -7.39 -0.78
N TYR A 80 4.58 -7.84 -0.68
CA TYR A 80 3.55 -7.17 0.11
C TYR A 80 3.74 -7.34 1.60
N LEU A 81 4.18 -8.51 2.07
CA LEU A 81 4.59 -8.69 3.46
C LEU A 81 5.81 -7.83 3.82
N PHE A 82 6.76 -7.70 2.90
CA PHE A 82 7.89 -6.78 3.07
C PHE A 82 7.42 -5.32 3.16
N ALA A 83 6.49 -4.90 2.31
CA ALA A 83 5.87 -3.57 2.39
C ALA A 83 5.18 -3.32 3.73
N TYR A 84 4.46 -4.33 4.23
CA TYR A 84 3.85 -4.29 5.55
C TYR A 84 4.89 -4.13 6.66
N ALA A 85 5.98 -4.90 6.61
CA ALA A 85 7.09 -4.77 7.56
C ALA A 85 7.73 -3.37 7.51
N VAL A 86 8.01 -2.84 6.32
CA VAL A 86 8.53 -1.46 6.14
C VAL A 86 7.57 -0.44 6.77
N ALA A 87 6.27 -0.60 6.59
CA ALA A 87 5.27 0.28 7.19
C ALA A 87 5.26 0.17 8.73
N LEU A 88 5.41 -1.03 9.30
CA LEU A 88 5.56 -1.22 10.75
C LEU A 88 6.80 -0.50 11.29
N PHE A 89 7.95 -0.57 10.60
CA PHE A 89 9.14 0.16 10.99
C PHE A 89 8.97 1.68 10.86
N ALA A 90 8.37 2.15 9.74
CA ALA A 90 8.08 3.55 9.52
C ALA A 90 7.10 4.13 10.56
N SER A 91 6.21 3.32 11.13
CA SER A 91 5.28 3.74 12.19
C SER A 91 6.00 4.26 13.46
N ARG A 92 7.27 3.85 13.65
CA ARG A 92 8.14 4.29 14.75
C ARG A 92 8.77 5.65 14.46
N VAL A 93 8.97 5.99 13.19
CA VAL A 93 9.53 7.26 12.73
C VAL A 93 8.37 8.24 12.50
N ARG A 94 7.99 8.96 13.57
CA ARG A 94 6.83 9.85 13.52
C ARG A 94 7.16 11.15 12.79
N SER A 95 6.37 11.46 11.75
CA SER A 95 6.38 12.77 11.12
C SER A 95 4.99 13.40 11.19
N ASP A 96 4.93 14.58 11.81
CA ASP A 96 3.66 15.31 11.99
C ASP A 96 3.29 16.14 10.75
N SER A 97 4.26 16.43 9.87
CA SER A 97 4.03 17.18 8.64
C SER A 97 3.48 16.29 7.51
N ALA A 98 2.65 16.88 6.65
CA ALA A 98 2.12 16.18 5.47
C ALA A 98 3.27 15.79 4.51
N PHE A 99 4.24 16.69 4.34
CA PHE A 99 5.43 16.46 3.52
C PHE A 99 6.26 15.28 4.03
N GLY A 100 6.54 15.22 5.34
CA GLY A 100 7.34 14.12 5.90
C GLY A 100 6.64 12.76 5.81
N ARG A 101 5.32 12.71 5.96
CA ARG A 101 4.55 11.48 5.68
C ARG A 101 4.66 11.02 4.23
N MET A 102 4.61 11.96 3.28
CA MET A 102 4.76 11.65 1.85
C MET A 102 6.19 11.20 1.53
N ALA A 103 7.20 11.84 2.14
CA ALA A 103 8.61 11.45 1.99
C ALA A 103 8.87 10.03 2.52
N LEU A 104 8.30 9.68 3.68
CA LEU A 104 8.39 8.33 4.23
C LEU A 104 7.70 7.29 3.33
N LEU A 105 6.54 7.62 2.75
CA LEU A 105 5.88 6.75 1.78
C LEU A 105 6.71 6.58 0.50
N ALA A 106 7.31 7.64 -0.03
CA ALA A 106 8.20 7.58 -1.18
C ALA A 106 9.42 6.68 -0.88
N GLY A 107 10.03 6.84 0.30
CA GLY A 107 11.11 5.96 0.76
C GLY A 107 10.67 4.50 0.87
N ALA A 108 9.46 4.24 1.36
CA ALA A 108 8.91 2.89 1.43
C ALA A 108 8.68 2.29 0.03
N ILE A 109 8.14 3.06 -0.93
CA ILE A 109 7.98 2.62 -2.32
C ILE A 109 9.34 2.25 -2.92
N LEU A 110 10.38 3.05 -2.70
CA LEU A 110 11.74 2.73 -3.17
C LEU A 110 12.26 1.43 -2.57
N LEU A 111 12.15 1.25 -1.25
CA LEU A 111 12.61 0.04 -0.58
C LEU A 111 11.87 -1.21 -1.05
N VAL A 112 10.54 -1.14 -1.15
CA VAL A 112 9.71 -2.25 -1.61
C VAL A 112 10.01 -2.59 -3.07
N THR A 113 10.21 -1.58 -3.91
CA THR A 113 10.53 -1.79 -5.33
C THR A 113 11.93 -2.37 -5.52
N ALA A 114 12.91 -1.91 -4.74
CA ALA A 114 14.26 -2.48 -4.72
C ALA A 114 14.22 -3.95 -4.24
N PHE A 115 13.43 -4.25 -3.21
CA PHE A 115 13.23 -5.62 -2.73
C PHE A 115 12.55 -6.49 -3.79
N ALA A 116 11.52 -5.98 -4.48
CA ALA A 116 10.84 -6.69 -5.56
C ALA A 116 11.80 -7.01 -6.72
N TRP A 117 12.63 -6.05 -7.12
CA TRP A 117 13.66 -6.27 -8.14
C TRP A 117 14.71 -7.30 -7.70
N LEU A 118 15.18 -7.23 -6.46
CA LEU A 118 16.14 -8.19 -5.90
C LEU A 118 15.54 -9.59 -5.85
N LEU A 119 14.30 -9.72 -5.37
CA LEU A 119 13.60 -10.99 -5.28
C LEU A 119 13.36 -11.60 -6.67
N ALA A 120 13.01 -10.78 -7.67
CA ALA A 120 12.84 -11.25 -9.04
C ALA A 120 14.18 -11.70 -9.63
N SER A 121 15.25 -10.95 -9.40
CA SER A 121 16.60 -11.30 -9.85
C SER A 121 17.07 -12.63 -9.23
N LEU A 122 16.76 -12.86 -7.96
CA LEU A 122 17.02 -14.14 -7.28
C LEU A 122 16.15 -15.27 -7.85
N TYR A 123 14.87 -15.02 -8.11
CA TYR A 123 13.95 -16.03 -8.63
C TYR A 123 14.38 -16.55 -10.00
N PHE A 124 14.83 -15.65 -10.88
CA PHE A 124 15.32 -16.01 -12.22
C PHE A 124 16.83 -16.29 -12.27
N LEU A 125 17.52 -16.21 -11.13
CA LEU A 125 18.97 -16.37 -11.00
C LEU A 125 19.78 -15.51 -12.01
N GLN A 126 19.26 -14.34 -12.33
CA GLN A 126 19.81 -13.42 -13.32
C GLN A 126 19.63 -11.99 -12.85
N MET A 127 20.61 -11.13 -13.15
CA MET A 127 20.51 -9.71 -12.85
C MET A 127 19.53 -9.04 -13.82
N LEU A 128 18.30 -8.79 -13.36
CA LEU A 128 17.28 -8.17 -14.18
C LEU A 128 17.57 -6.68 -14.39
N ASN A 129 17.09 -6.14 -15.52
CA ASN A 129 17.13 -4.71 -15.77
C ASN A 129 16.31 -3.98 -14.69
N TRP A 130 16.96 -3.06 -13.96
CA TRP A 130 16.34 -2.28 -12.89
C TRP A 130 15.46 -1.14 -13.41
N ALA A 131 15.63 -0.72 -14.68
CA ALA A 131 14.97 0.46 -15.23
C ALA A 131 13.43 0.40 -15.16
N PRO A 132 12.74 -0.71 -15.50
CA PRO A 132 11.28 -0.80 -15.37
C PRO A 132 10.81 -0.65 -13.92
N TYR A 133 11.56 -1.19 -12.96
CA TYR A 133 11.25 -1.09 -11.54
C TYR A 133 11.40 0.36 -11.06
N ALA A 134 12.49 1.04 -11.43
CA ALA A 134 12.71 2.45 -11.06
C ALA A 134 11.64 3.37 -11.66
N ARG A 135 11.29 3.20 -12.95
CA ARG A 135 10.19 3.95 -13.57
C ARG A 135 8.87 3.71 -12.85
N SER A 136 8.56 2.46 -12.55
CA SER A 136 7.33 2.09 -11.82
C SER A 136 7.29 2.69 -10.42
N ALA A 137 8.42 2.75 -9.71
CA ALA A 137 8.50 3.42 -8.40
C ALA A 137 8.16 4.91 -8.52
N ILE A 138 8.71 5.61 -9.52
CA ILE A 138 8.43 7.04 -9.76
C ILE A 138 6.94 7.22 -10.05
N VAL A 139 6.37 6.44 -10.97
CA VAL A 139 4.94 6.54 -11.30
C VAL A 139 4.07 6.21 -10.09
N ALA A 140 4.45 5.22 -9.27
CA ALA A 140 3.75 4.88 -8.03
C ALA A 140 3.79 6.01 -6.99
N MET A 141 4.90 6.76 -6.90
CA MET A 141 4.97 7.96 -6.04
C MET A 141 4.00 9.05 -6.50
N PHE A 142 3.89 9.27 -7.81
CA PHE A 142 2.89 10.20 -8.34
C PHE A 142 1.47 9.68 -8.13
N ALA A 143 1.24 8.38 -8.35
CA ALA A 143 -0.05 7.74 -8.08
C ALA A 143 -0.45 7.86 -6.61
N ALA A 144 0.52 7.82 -5.68
CA ALA A 144 0.26 8.02 -4.26
C ALA A 144 -0.33 9.40 -3.94
N LEU A 145 -0.03 10.44 -4.73
CA LEU A 145 -0.64 11.77 -4.57
C LEU A 145 -2.15 11.72 -4.80
N LEU A 146 -2.65 10.78 -5.59
CA LEU A 146 -4.09 10.58 -5.84
C LEU A 146 -4.69 9.52 -4.91
N VAL A 147 -4.00 8.40 -4.71
CA VAL A 147 -4.52 7.28 -3.91
C VAL A 147 -4.62 7.64 -2.43
N VAL A 148 -3.62 8.31 -1.86
CA VAL A 148 -3.62 8.67 -0.43
C VAL A 148 -4.80 9.54 -0.01
N PRO A 149 -5.16 10.64 -0.72
CA PRO A 149 -6.33 11.43 -0.35
C PRO A 149 -7.64 10.67 -0.54
N VAL A 150 -7.76 9.80 -1.56
CA VAL A 150 -8.94 8.93 -1.73
C VAL A 150 -9.11 8.00 -0.52
N LEU A 151 -8.03 7.33 -0.08
CA LEU A 151 -8.07 6.51 1.14
C LEU A 151 -8.37 7.36 2.40
N GLY A 152 -7.90 8.61 2.43
CA GLY A 152 -8.22 9.58 3.47
C GLY A 152 -9.71 9.94 3.54
N LEU A 153 -10.37 10.10 2.39
CA LEU A 153 -11.79 10.37 2.28
C LEU A 153 -12.62 9.15 2.74
N ILE A 154 -12.23 7.94 2.33
CA ILE A 154 -12.86 6.70 2.78
C ILE A 154 -12.80 6.58 4.32
N ARG A 155 -11.66 6.96 4.91
CA ARG A 155 -11.51 7.01 6.37
C ARG A 155 -12.39 8.08 7.01
N SER A 156 -12.49 9.29 6.45
CA SER A 156 -13.23 10.39 7.06
C SER A 156 -14.72 10.11 7.13
N VAL A 157 -15.29 9.49 6.09
CA VAL A 157 -16.70 9.03 6.04
C VAL A 157 -16.99 8.00 7.13
N SER A 158 -15.99 7.21 7.52
CA SER A 158 -16.15 6.12 8.48
C SER A 158 -15.98 6.54 9.94
N ARG A 159 -15.67 7.80 10.24
CA ARG A 159 -15.55 8.30 11.62
C ARG A 159 -16.93 8.57 12.19
N PRO A 160 -17.28 8.04 13.39
CA PRO A 160 -18.53 8.42 14.03
C PRO A 160 -18.54 9.93 14.31
N PRO A 161 -19.72 10.59 14.30
CA PRO A 161 -19.83 12.00 14.65
C PRO A 161 -19.16 12.22 16.01
N ARG A 162 -18.23 13.19 16.09
CA ARG A 162 -17.64 13.57 17.37
C ARG A 162 -18.79 13.93 18.30
N GLY A 163 -18.94 13.18 19.39
CA GLY A 163 -19.91 13.52 20.44
C GLY A 163 -19.69 14.97 20.84
N ILE A 164 -20.71 15.80 20.66
CA ILE A 164 -20.69 17.20 21.04
C ILE A 164 -20.40 17.21 22.55
N ARG A 165 -19.21 17.68 22.93
CA ARG A 165 -18.84 17.80 24.33
C ARG A 165 -19.62 19.00 24.86
N PHE A 166 -20.76 18.75 25.49
CA PHE A 166 -21.49 19.78 26.22
C PHE A 166 -20.57 20.30 27.33
N THR A 167 -19.92 21.42 27.09
CA THR A 167 -19.31 22.20 28.17
C THR A 167 -20.49 22.71 29.00
N ARG A 168 -20.75 22.10 30.17
CA ARG A 168 -21.62 22.73 31.16
C ARG A 168 -20.99 24.08 31.48
N GLY A 169 -21.65 25.15 31.07
CA GLY A 169 -21.30 26.49 31.50
C GLY A 169 -21.32 26.51 33.03
N SER A 170 -20.17 26.67 33.64
CA SER A 170 -20.07 27.08 35.04
C SER A 170 -20.45 28.56 35.07
N GLY A 171 -21.69 28.82 35.46
CA GLY A 171 -22.11 30.13 35.95
C GLY A 171 -21.55 30.43 37.33
#